data_AF-A0A1F8HX44-F1
#
_entry.id   AF-A0A1F8HX44-F1
#
_cell.length_a   1.000
_cell.length_b   1.000
_cell.length_c   1.000
_cell.angle_alpha   90.00
_cell.angle_beta   90.00
_cell.angle_gamma   90.00
#
_symmetry.space_group_name_H-M   'P 1'
#
loop_
_entity.id
_entity.type
_entity.pdbx_description
1 polymer ?
#
loop_
_entity_poly.entity_id
_entity_poly.type
_entity_poly.pdbx_seq_one_letter_code
_entity_poly.pdbx_strand_id
1 'polypeptide(L)' 'MTEINPNEIYTTGETKLLLKISESTIKRLLKRGTLRANKVGGQYRILGKEILRLISPELAKQSVAVYQIKR' A
#
# COMPACT_ATOMS: atom_id res chain seq x y z
N MET A 1 12.30 0.09 -14.21
CA MET A 1 11.48 0.76 -13.19
C MET A 1 10.57 -0.29 -12.60
N THR A 2 10.56 -0.49 -11.29
CA THR A 2 9.68 -1.48 -10.65
C THR A 2 8.30 -0.85 -10.48
N GLU A 3 7.34 -1.29 -11.28
CA GLU A 3 5.94 -0.88 -11.15
C GLU A 3 5.29 -1.57 -9.95
N ILE A 4 4.37 -0.88 -9.26
CA ILE A 4 3.62 -1.45 -8.14
C ILE A 4 2.30 -1.99 -8.68
N ASN A 5 2.11 -3.31 -8.64
CA ASN A 5 0.85 -3.93 -9.05
C ASN A 5 -0.22 -3.69 -7.96
N PRO A 6 -1.36 -3.02 -8.28
CA PRO A 6 -2.39 -2.72 -7.28
C PRO A 6 -2.97 -3.94 -6.57
N ASN A 7 -2.97 -5.11 -7.22
CA ASN A 7 -3.62 -6.34 -6.75
C ASN A 7 -2.65 -7.33 -6.10
N GLU A 8 -1.36 -7.02 -6.10
CA GLU A 8 -0.33 -7.87 -5.51
C GLU A 8 -0.15 -7.59 -4.01
N ILE A 9 0.24 -8.63 -3.26
CA ILE A 9 0.51 -8.54 -1.83
C ILE A 9 2.00 -8.38 -1.61
N TYR A 10 2.37 -7.33 -0.89
CA TYR A 10 3.73 -7.02 -0.49
C TYR A 10 3.94 -7.21 1.01
N THR A 11 5.13 -7.64 1.38
CA THR A 11 5.65 -7.65 2.74
C THR A 11 6.09 -6.23 3.15
N THR A 12 6.35 -6.04 4.44
CA THR A 12 6.94 -4.79 4.95
C THR A 12 8.35 -4.56 4.42
N GLY A 13 9.11 -5.62 4.13
CA GLY A 13 10.44 -5.55 3.53
C GLY A 13 10.40 -5.05 2.09
N GLU A 14 9.52 -5.62 1.26
CA GLU A 14 9.32 -5.16 -0.12
C GLU A 14 8.79 -3.73 -0.16
N THR A 15 7.79 -3.42 0.67
CA THR A 15 7.22 -2.06 0.74
C THR A 15 8.27 -1.03 1.16
N LYS A 16 9.17 -1.38 2.09
CA LYS A 16 10.31 -0.54 2.49
C LYS A 16 11.21 -0.22 1.30
N LEU A 17 11.53 -1.23 0.49
CA LEU A 17 12.39 -1.08 -0.69
C LEU A 17 11.69 -0.24 -1.78
N LEU A 18 10.40 -0.49 -2.04
CA LEU A 18 9.59 0.26 -3.01
C LEU A 18 9.50 1.75 -2.63
N LEU A 19 9.22 2.05 -1.37
CA LEU A 19 9.06 3.42 -0.87
C LEU A 19 10.39 4.10 -0.51
N LYS A 20 11.51 3.35 -0.49
CA LYS A 20 12.85 3.83 -0.09
C LYS A 20 12.88 4.51 1.29
N ILE A 21 12.20 3.92 2.28
CA ILE A 21 12.12 4.45 3.65
C ILE A 21 12.71 3.49 4.69
N SER A 22 12.86 3.95 5.93
CA SER A 22 13.34 3.11 7.04
C SER A 22 12.26 2.14 7.54
N GLU A 23 12.69 1.05 8.19
CA GLU A 23 11.78 0.10 8.85
C GLU A 23 10.97 0.79 9.98
N SER A 24 11.61 1.70 10.73
CA SER A 24 10.93 2.50 11.76
C SER A 24 9.82 3.37 11.18
N THR A 25 9.96 3.84 9.94
CA THR A 25 8.93 4.60 9.23
C THR A 25 7.78 3.70 8.80
N ILE A 26 8.05 2.51 8.24
CA ILE A 26 7.01 1.51 7.94
C ILE A 26 6.21 1.17 9.21
N LYS A 27 6.88 0.85 10.32
CA LYS A 27 6.23 0.55 11.60
C LYS A 27 5.35 1.71 12.09
N ARG A 28 5.83 2.95 11.97
CA ARG A 28 5.07 4.15 12.34
C ARG A 28 3.84 4.35 11.46
N LEU A 29 3.95 4.14 10.14
CA LEU A 29 2.84 4.25 9.20
C LEU A 29 1.76 3.20 9.46
N LEU A 30 2.16 1.96 9.76
CA LEU A 30 1.25 0.89 10.18
C LEU A 30 0.55 1.23 11.50
N LYS A 31 1.32 1.67 12.52
CA LYS A 31 0.78 2.05 13.84
C LYS A 31 -0.23 3.21 13.76
N ARG A 32 -0.01 4.16 12.86
CA ARG A 32 -0.91 5.31 12.63
C ARG A 32 -2.08 5.01 11.69
N GLY A 33 -2.12 3.83 11.07
CA GLY A 33 -3.14 3.47 10.09
C GLY A 33 -3.03 4.19 8.74
N THR A 34 -1.97 4.98 8.53
CA THR A 34 -1.70 5.66 7.24
C THR A 34 -1.44 4.64 6.14
N LEU A 35 -0.66 3.60 6.47
CA LEU A 35 -0.49 2.41 5.63
C LEU A 35 -1.36 1.30 6.20
N ARG A 36 -2.36 0.83 5.45
CA ARG A 36 -3.20 -0.28 5.88
C ARG A 36 -2.57 -1.59 5.46
N ALA A 37 -2.66 -2.57 6.35
CA ALA A 37 -2.14 -3.91 6.14
C ALA A 37 -2.96 -4.90 6.96
N ASN A 38 -2.93 -6.16 6.55
CA ASN A 38 -3.50 -7.27 7.31
C ASN A 38 -2.36 -8.08 7.94
N LYS A 39 -2.59 -8.60 9.15
CA LYS A 39 -1.64 -9.51 9.81
C LYS A 39 -2.00 -10.94 9.45
N VAL A 40 -1.10 -11.65 8.78
CA VAL A 40 -1.26 -13.05 8.34
C VAL A 40 -0.01 -13.82 8.74
N GLY A 41 -0.16 -14.89 9.51
CA GLY A 41 0.97 -15.70 9.98
C GLY A 41 2.00 -14.90 10.79
N GLY A 42 1.55 -13.93 11.60
CA GLY A 42 2.43 -13.09 12.42
C GLY A 42 3.09 -11.92 11.68
N GLN A 43 3.02 -11.88 10.35
CA GLN A 43 3.60 -10.82 9.53
C GLN A 43 2.55 -9.91 8.92
N TYR A 44 2.94 -8.68 8.58
CA TYR A 44 2.06 -7.76 7.85
C TYR A 44 2.11 -8.04 6.34
N ARG A 45 0.95 -7.89 5.71
CA ARG A 45 0.70 -8.03 4.27
C ARG A 45 -0.04 -6.79 3.79
N ILE A 46 0.55 -6.11 2.81
CA ILE A 46 0.12 -4.82 2.30
C ILE A 46 -0.29 -5.01 0.85
N LEU A 47 -1.52 -4.66 0.51
CA LEU A 47 -1.98 -4.72 -0.88
C LEU A 47 -1.40 -3.55 -1.67
N GLY A 48 -0.95 -3.76 -2.90
CA GLY A 48 -0.29 -2.73 -3.71
C GLY A 48 -1.08 -1.44 -3.83
N LYS A 49 -2.41 -1.51 -3.93
CA LYS A 49 -3.30 -0.34 -3.95
C LYS A 49 -3.17 0.56 -2.72
N GLU A 50 -2.82 -0.01 -1.56
CA GLU A 50 -2.61 0.74 -0.32
C GLU A 50 -1.28 1.51 -0.35
N ILE A 51 -0.26 0.94 -1.00
CA ILE A 51 1.02 1.61 -1.27
C ILE A 51 0.81 2.75 -2.25
N LEU A 52 0.07 2.49 -3.35
CA LEU A 52 -0.28 3.51 -4.35
C LEU A 52 -1.08 4.67 -3.74
N ARG A 53 -2.05 4.36 -2.86
CA ARG A 53 -2.80 5.40 -2.12
C ARG A 53 -1.89 6.28 -1.27
N LEU A 54 -0.83 5.72 -0.69
CA LEU A 54 0.09 6.47 0.14
C LEU A 54 0.93 7.48 -0.67
N ILE A 55 1.33 7.12 -1.88
CA ILE A 55 2.21 7.95 -2.72
C ILE A 55 1.46 8.94 -3.61
N SER A 56 0.20 8.66 -3.95
CA SER A 56 -0.59 9.56 -4.80
C SER A 56 -2.08 9.45 -4.44
N PRO A 57 -2.57 10.32 -3.55
CA PRO A 57 -3.98 10.37 -3.15
C PRO A 57 -4.94 10.56 -4.33
N GLU A 58 -4.50 11.24 -5.39
CA GLU A 58 -5.27 11.51 -6.62
C GLU A 58 -5.48 10.22 -7.43
N LEU A 59 -4.45 9.38 -7.60
CA LEU A 59 -4.55 8.07 -8.27
C LEU A 59 -5.50 7.11 -7.54
N ALA A 60 -5.57 7.19 -6.21
CA ALA A 60 -6.53 6.43 -5.43
C ALA A 60 -7.99 6.88 -5.68
N LYS A 61 -8.23 8.20 -5.82
CA LYS A 61 -9.58 8.74 -6.11
C LYS A 61 -10.07 8.33 -7.50
N GLN A 62 -9.21 8.36 -8.51
CA GLN A 62 -9.56 7.93 -9.87
C GLN A 62 -9.93 6.46 -9.93
N SER A 63 -9.20 5.59 -9.23
CA SER A 63 -9.51 4.16 -9.14
C SER A 63 -10.92 3.91 -8.59
N VAL A 64 -11.34 4.65 -7.56
CA VAL A 64 -12.70 4.51 -7.00
C VAL A 64 -13.79 4.96 -7.99
N ALA A 65 -13.54 6.03 -8.74
CA ALA A 65 -14.50 6.54 -9.72
C ALA A 65 -14.76 5.54 -10.87
N VAL A 66 -13.74 4.84 -11.34
CA VAL A 66 -13.87 3.85 -12.43
C VAL A 66 -14.75 2.67 -12.03
N TYR A 67 -14.71 2.23 -10.76
CA TYR A 67 -15.57 1.15 -10.27
C TYR A 67 -17.02 1.57 -10.05
N GLN A 68 -17.29 2.86 -9.79
CA GLN A 68 -18.66 3.35 -9.58
C GLN A 68 -19.45 3.56 -10.88
N ILE A 69 -18.77 3.68 -12.03
CA ILE A 69 -19.42 3.89 -13.34
C ILE A 69 -19.93 2.58 -13.97
N LYS A 70 -19.52 1.41 -13.46
CA LYS A 70 -19.99 0.09 -13.94
C LYS A 70 -21.19 -0.48 -13.17
N ARG A 71 -21.99 0.37 -12.52
CA ARG A 71 -23.25 -0.03 -11.89
C ARG A 71 -24.44 0.61 -12.56
#